data_AF-A0A7S0B6C0-F1
#
_entry.id   AF-A0A7S0B6C0-F1
#
_cell.length_a   1.000
_cell.length_b   1.000
_cell.length_c   1.000
_cell.angle_alpha   90.00
_cell.angle_beta   90.00
_cell.angle_gamma   90.00
#
_symmetry.space_group_name_H-M   'P 1'
#
loop_
_entity.id
_entity.type
_entity.pdbx_description
1 polymer ?
#
loop_
_entity_poly.entity_id
_entity_poly.type
_entity_poly.pdbx_seq_one_letter_code
_entity_poly.pdbx_strand_id
1 'polypeptide(L)'
;AELGFGFVICPECVASWGKSDIYIGQKNYLESGLEVGDVIAFQVEDNNGKPRVAMNPKVLNEVTKLKRKLARLKEAAKMVNSSNKRSAATSAAFTRDSFLMMPGAKRMNLGAGVG
;
A
#
# COMPACT_ATOMS: atom_id res chain seq x y z
N ALA A 1 15.55 27.14 12.60
CA ALA A 1 15.70 26.00 11.68
C ALA A 1 14.80 24.89 12.19
N GLU A 2 13.77 24.51 11.43
CA GLU A 2 12.86 23.45 11.85
C GLU A 2 13.61 22.13 11.95
N LEU A 3 13.57 21.52 13.13
CA LEU A 3 14.34 20.32 13.46
C LEU A 3 13.69 19.13 12.73
N GLY A 4 14.26 18.71 11.60
CA GLY A 4 13.77 17.58 10.83
C GLY A 4 14.05 16.26 11.55
N PHE A 5 13.01 15.53 11.95
CA PHE A 5 13.08 14.17 12.48
C PHE A 5 12.14 13.26 11.69
N GLY A 6 12.27 11.95 11.88
CA GLY A 6 11.41 10.99 11.19
C GLY A 6 11.17 9.71 11.96
N PHE A 7 10.41 8.82 11.35
CA PHE A 7 10.15 7.47 11.83
C PHE A 7 10.34 6.47 10.70
N VAL A 8 10.89 5.32 11.05
CA VAL A 8 11.07 4.19 10.14
C VAL A 8 10.12 3.09 10.55
N ILE A 9 9.31 2.63 9.60
CA ILE A 9 8.36 1.54 9.82
C ILE A 9 9.12 0.20 9.73
N CYS A 10 9.11 -0.53 10.83
CA CYS A 10 9.73 -1.83 11.04
C CYS A 10 8.74 -2.75 11.78
N PRO A 11 7.92 -3.52 11.06
CA PRO A 11 6.95 -4.43 11.68
C PRO A 11 7.63 -5.51 12.53
N GLU A 12 8.86 -5.91 12.17
CA GLU A 12 9.68 -6.87 12.93
C GLU A 12 10.04 -6.34 14.32
N CYS A 13 10.17 -5.02 14.46
CA CYS A 13 10.52 -4.37 15.72
C CYS A 13 9.38 -4.42 16.75
N VAL A 14 8.14 -4.72 16.33
CA VAL A 14 6.98 -4.86 17.24
C VAL A 14 7.20 -5.98 18.24
N ALA A 15 7.83 -7.09 17.82
CA ALA A 15 8.08 -8.23 18.70
C ALA A 15 9.07 -7.90 19.83
N SER A 16 10.10 -7.10 19.53
CA SER A 16 11.15 -6.77 20.49
C SER A 16 10.86 -5.51 21.31
N TRP A 17 10.19 -4.51 20.72
CA TRP A 17 10.05 -3.16 21.28
C TRP A 17 8.59 -2.73 21.49
N GLY A 18 7.62 -3.57 21.11
CA GLY A 18 6.19 -3.27 21.20
C GLY A 18 5.70 -2.19 20.24
N LYS A 19 6.55 -1.71 19.32
CA LYS A 19 6.24 -0.65 18.37
C LYS A 19 6.83 -0.95 17.00
N SER A 20 6.08 -0.61 15.96
CA SER A 20 6.55 -0.70 14.57
C SER A 20 7.39 0.50 14.17
N ASP A 21 7.32 1.61 14.90
CA ASP A 21 7.86 2.88 14.46
C ASP A 21 9.12 3.19 15.26
N ILE A 22 10.27 3.14 14.59
CA ILE A 22 11.57 3.43 15.20
C ILE A 22 11.95 4.87 14.92
N TYR A 23 12.35 5.59 15.98
CA TYR A 23 12.73 7.00 15.87
C TYR A 23 14.08 7.16 15.16
N ILE A 24 14.14 8.05 14.17
CA ILE A 24 15.38 8.48 13.53
C ILE A 24 15.66 9.95 13.86
N GLY A 25 16.83 10.18 14.45
CA GLY A 25 17.27 11.52 14.83
C GLY A 25 17.70 12.36 13.63
N GLN A 26 17.63 13.68 13.79
CA GLN A 26 17.93 14.67 12.75
C GLN A 26 19.30 14.49 12.10
N LYS A 27 20.36 14.29 12.89
CA LYS A 27 21.73 14.09 12.38
C LYS A 27 21.79 12.91 11.41
N ASN A 28 21.14 11.81 11.79
CA ASN A 28 21.15 10.59 11.00
C ASN A 28 20.42 10.75 9.68
N TYR A 29 19.28 11.43 9.72
CA TYR A 29 18.47 11.73 8.53
C TYR A 29 19.22 12.65 7.55
N LEU A 30 19.82 13.74 8.05
CA LEU A 30 20.55 14.73 7.24
C LEU A 30 21.84 14.17 6.63
N GLU A 31 22.64 13.45 7.42
CA GLU A 31 23.93 12.91 6.94
C GLU A 31 23.74 11.77 5.94
N SER A 32 22.65 11.01 6.08
CA SER A 32 22.37 9.86 5.21
C SER A 32 21.63 10.22 3.93
N GLY A 33 21.15 11.47 3.80
CA GLY A 33 20.40 11.92 2.62
C GLY A 33 19.12 11.12 2.36
N LEU A 34 18.44 10.69 3.42
CA LEU A 34 17.25 9.85 3.30
C LEU A 34 16.05 10.65 2.78
N GLU A 35 15.24 10.02 1.93
CA GLU A 35 13.95 10.55 1.54
C GLU A 35 12.80 9.73 2.13
N VAL A 36 11.65 10.38 2.30
CA VAL A 36 10.41 9.68 2.70
C VAL A 36 10.04 8.65 1.61
N GLY A 37 9.89 7.40 2.03
CA GLY A 37 9.55 6.28 1.14
C GLY A 37 10.75 5.42 0.71
N ASP A 38 11.97 5.79 1.11
CA ASP A 38 13.13 4.94 0.91
C ASP A 38 13.08 3.69 1.77
N VAL A 39 13.63 2.60 1.22
CA VAL A 39 13.88 1.38 2.00
C VAL A 39 15.32 1.41 2.47
N ILE A 40 15.50 1.26 3.76
CA ILE A 40 16.81 1.30 4.40
C ILE A 40 17.03 0.03 5.22
N ALA A 41 18.28 -0.39 5.30
CA ALA A 41 18.75 -1.34 6.30
C ALA A 41 19.40 -0.57 7.44
N PHE A 42 19.02 -0.87 8.67
CA PHE A 42 19.48 -0.14 9.84
C PHE A 42 19.59 -1.06 11.05
N GLN A 43 20.38 -0.61 12.03
CA GLN A 43 20.44 -1.25 13.35
C GLN A 43 19.62 -0.43 14.34
N VAL A 44 18.98 -1.11 15.29
CA VAL A 44 18.26 -0.47 16.40
C VAL A 44 19.18 -0.43 17.60
N GLU A 45 19.42 0.77 18.12
CA GLU A 45 20.11 0.99 19.38
C GLU A 45 19.10 1.32 20.47
N ASP A 46 19.35 0.83 21.68
CA ASP A 46 18.63 1.32 22.86
C ASP A 46 19.23 2.63 23.35
N ASN A 47 18.39 3.62 23.60
CA ASN A 47 18.78 4.87 24.24
C ASN A 47 17.86 5.16 25.43
N ASN A 48 18.29 4.71 26.62
CA ASN A 48 17.54 4.83 27.87
C ASN A 48 16.12 4.24 27.79
N GLY A 49 15.98 3.04 27.20
CA GLY A 49 14.70 2.33 27.03
C GLY A 49 13.87 2.83 25.85
N LYS A 50 14.46 3.62 24.95
CA LYS A 50 13.81 4.12 23.73
C LYS A 50 14.57 3.63 22.50
N PRO A 51 13.93 2.85 21.62
CA PRO A 51 14.57 2.38 20.41
C PRO A 51 14.83 3.53 19.45
N ARG A 52 16.07 3.65 19.00
CA ARG A 52 16.50 4.62 17.99
C ARG A 52 17.25 3.93 16.85
N VAL A 53 17.22 4.54 15.68
CA VAL A 53 18.05 4.11 14.54
C VAL A 53 19.52 4.47 14.81
N ALA A 54 20.40 3.49 14.70
CA ALA A 54 21.85 3.65 14.78
C ALA A 54 22.38 4.60 13.70
N MET A 55 23.55 5.20 13.93
CA MET A 55 24.15 6.09 12.93
C MET A 55 24.50 5.37 11.62
N ASN A 56 24.37 6.06 10.49
CA ASN A 56 24.66 5.58 9.14
C ASN A 56 23.77 4.41 8.65
N PRO A 57 22.43 4.59 8.57
CA PRO A 57 21.55 3.64 7.90
C PRO A 57 21.95 3.47 6.42
N LYS A 58 21.91 2.22 5.94
CA LYS A 58 22.26 1.89 4.56
C LYS A 58 21.03 1.94 3.67
N VAL A 59 21.00 2.86 2.72
CA VAL A 59 19.92 2.94 1.74
C VAL A 59 19.98 1.77 0.76
N LEU A 60 18.87 1.05 0.64
CA LEU A 60 18.72 -0.04 -0.31
C LEU A 60 18.19 0.49 -1.65
N ASN A 61 19.06 1.18 -2.38
CA ASN A 61 18.73 1.88 -3.64
C ASN A 61 17.94 1.03 -4.64
N GLU A 62 18.32 -0.24 -4.82
CA GLU A 62 17.63 -1.14 -5.75
C GLU A 62 16.21 -1.46 -5.28
N VAL A 63 16.04 -1.79 -4.00
CA VAL A 63 14.73 -2.10 -3.41
C VAL A 63 13.83 -0.87 -3.44
N THR A 64 14.37 0.30 -3.15
CA THR A 64 13.66 1.58 -3.29
C THR A 64 13.17 1.80 -4.73
N LYS A 65 14.04 1.64 -5.73
CA LYS A 65 13.66 1.78 -7.15
C LYS A 65 12.59 0.78 -7.54
N LEU A 66 12.73 -0.48 -7.13
CA LEU A 66 11.75 -1.53 -7.42
C LEU A 66 10.39 -1.24 -6.77
N LYS A 67 10.36 -0.81 -5.50
CA LYS A 67 9.11 -0.42 -4.83
C LYS A 67 8.45 0.78 -5.49
N ARG A 68 9.21 1.84 -5.84
CA ARG A 68 8.70 3.01 -6.56
C ARG A 68 8.11 2.59 -7.93
N LYS A 69 8.80 1.72 -8.68
CA LYS A 69 8.32 1.18 -9.96
C LYS A 69 7.05 0.35 -9.80
N LEU A 70 7.01 -0.53 -8.80
CA LEU A 70 5.86 -1.38 -8.48
C LEU A 70 4.63 -0.53 -8.11
N ALA A 71 4.80 0.52 -7.30
CA ALA A 71 3.74 1.45 -6.95
C ALA A 71 3.14 2.12 -8.21
N ARG A 72 3.99 2.64 -9.10
CA ARG A 72 3.55 3.25 -10.38
C ARG A 72 2.79 2.26 -11.27
N LEU A 73 3.28 1.02 -11.38
CA LEU A 73 2.61 -0.02 -12.18
C LEU A 73 1.26 -0.44 -11.58
N LYS A 74 1.15 -0.57 -10.26
CA LYS A 74 -0.12 -0.87 -9.59
C LYS A 74 -1.16 0.22 -9.82
N GLU A 75 -0.74 1.48 -9.76
CA GLU A 75 -1.63 2.60 -10.02
C GLU A 75 -2.10 2.64 -11.48
N ALA A 76 -1.19 2.46 -12.44
CA ALA A 76 -1.54 2.36 -13.85
C ALA A 76 -2.52 1.21 -14.14
N ALA A 77 -2.29 0.03 -13.56
CA ALA A 77 -3.20 -1.12 -13.70
C ALA A 77 -4.59 -0.83 -13.11
N LYS A 78 -4.65 -0.14 -11.96
CA LYS A 78 -5.92 0.28 -11.35
C LYS A 78 -6.71 1.21 -12.26
N MET A 79 -6.05 2.16 -12.94
CA MET A 79 -6.70 3.07 -13.88
C MET A 79 -7.27 2.32 -15.10
N VAL A 80 -6.51 1.38 -15.68
CA VAL A 80 -6.97 0.57 -16.82
C VAL A 80 -8.18 -0.30 -16.46
N ASN A 81 -8.15 -0.96 -15.30
CA ASN A 81 -9.26 -1.82 -14.86
C ASN A 81 -10.53 -1.00 -14.56
N SER A 82 -10.37 0.23 -14.05
CA SER A 82 -11.48 1.16 -13.81
C SER A 82 -12.12 1.68 -15.10
N SER A 83 -11.38 1.72 -16.20
CA SER A 83 -11.90 2.09 -17.52
C SER A 83 -12.62 0.92 -18.20
N ASN A 84 -12.10 -0.30 -18.09
CA ASN A 84 -12.74 -1.50 -18.65
C ASN A 84 -14.11 -1.81 -18.03
N LYS A 85 -14.29 -1.50 -16.74
CA LYS A 85 -15.59 -1.67 -16.06
C LYS A 85 -16.65 -0.67 -16.54
N ARG A 86 -16.23 0.49 -17.07
CA ARG A 86 -17.16 1.48 -17.65
C ARG A 86 -17.56 1.11 -19.07
N SER A 87 -16.62 0.65 -19.91
CA SER A 87 -16.90 0.25 -21.29
C SER A 87 -17.74 -1.03 -21.41
N ALA A 88 -17.68 -1.94 -20.42
CA ALA A 88 -18.60 -3.08 -20.35
C ALA A 88 -20.04 -2.70 -19.93
N ALA A 89 -20.21 -1.58 -19.21
CA ALA A 89 -21.53 -1.09 -18.82
C ALA A 89 -22.21 -0.29 -19.96
N THR A 90 -21.45 0.40 -20.81
CA THR A 90 -22.00 1.16 -21.95
C THR A 90 -22.39 0.28 -23.14
N SER A 91 -21.70 -0.84 -23.39
CA SER A 91 -22.07 -1.77 -24.48
C SER A 91 -23.30 -2.64 -24.16
N ALA A 92 -23.61 -2.85 -22.87
CA ALA A 92 -24.86 -3.48 -22.45
C ALA A 92 -26.09 -2.55 -22.52
N ALA A 93 -25.88 -1.23 -22.69
CA ALA A 93 -26.95 -0.24 -22.75
C ALA A 93 -27.40 0.13 -24.18
N PHE A 94 -26.66 -0.27 -25.22
CA PHE A 94 -26.96 0.14 -26.60
C PHE A 94 -27.73 -0.91 -27.44
N THR A 95 -27.97 -2.12 -26.92
CA THR A 95 -28.78 -3.15 -27.60
C THR A 95 -30.09 -3.40 -26.86
N ARG A 96 -30.94 -2.37 -26.71
CA ARG A 96 -32.32 -2.62 -26.27
C ARG A 96 -33.40 -1.67 -26.78
N ASP A 97 -33.18 -1.05 -27.94
CA ASP A 97 -34.25 -0.40 -28.68
C ASP A 97 -34.46 -1.07 -30.04
N SER A 98 -34.94 -2.32 -29.98
CA SER A 98 -35.58 -3.01 -31.10
C SER A 98 -36.37 -4.21 -30.55
N PHE A 99 -37.67 -3.97 -30.36
CA PHE A 99 -38.79 -4.91 -30.58
C PHE A 99 -38.93 -6.19 -29.72
N LEU A 100 -40.06 -6.20 -28.99
CA LEU A 100 -40.89 -7.33 -28.49
C LEU A 100 -40.45 -8.23 -27.30
N MET A 101 -41.41 -8.37 -26.36
CA MET A 101 -41.70 -9.53 -25.47
C MET A 101 -40.66 -9.83 -24.36
N MET A 102 -40.95 -10.09 -23.08
CA MET A 102 -42.11 -10.61 -22.34
C MET A 102 -41.98 -10.26 -20.83
N PRO A 103 -43.07 -10.34 -20.03
CA PRO A 103 -43.06 -10.10 -18.58
C PRO A 103 -42.80 -11.37 -17.76
N GLY A 104 -42.06 -11.22 -16.65
CA GLY A 104 -42.12 -12.13 -15.49
C GLY A 104 -41.04 -13.21 -15.39
N ALA A 105 -40.13 -13.04 -14.42
CA ALA A 105 -39.37 -14.16 -13.84
C ALA A 105 -39.22 -13.94 -12.32
N LYS A 106 -40.02 -14.68 -11.55
CA LYS A 106 -39.90 -14.82 -10.09
C LYS A 106 -38.57 -15.50 -9.77
N ARG A 107 -37.80 -14.93 -8.83
CA ARG A 107 -36.64 -15.59 -8.20
C ARG A 107 -37.11 -16.83 -7.44
N MET A 108 -36.68 -18.02 -7.84
CA MET A 108 -36.81 -19.23 -7.03
C MET A 108 -35.58 -19.35 -6.12
N ASN A 109 -35.82 -19.30 -4.81
CA ASN A 109 -34.84 -19.62 -3.77
C ASN A 109 -34.97 -21.12 -3.47
N LEU A 110 -34.04 -21.94 -3.97
CA LEU A 110 -33.93 -23.35 -3.60
C LEU A 110 -33.07 -23.45 -2.34
N GLY A 111 -33.75 -23.61 -1.20
CA GLY A 111 -33.13 -24.11 0.02
C GLY A 111 -32.92 -25.63 -0.08
N ALA A 112 -31.78 -26.09 0.42
CA ALA A 112 -31.57 -27.49 0.76
C ALA A 112 -30.91 -27.53 2.15
N GLY A 113 -31.75 -27.65 3.18
CA GLY A 113 -31.38 -28.05 4.53
C GLY A 113 -31.70 -29.54 4.68
N VAL A 114 -30.71 -30.32 5.11
CA VAL A 114 -30.87 -31.73 5.49
C VAL A 114 -30.75 -31.80 7.01
N GLY A 115 -31.75 -32.42 7.65
CA GLY A 115 -31.84 -32.62 9.10
C GLY A 115 -33.27 -32.89 9.52
#